data_AF-A0A2G4I9P1-F1
#
_entry.id   AF-A0A2G4I9P1-F1
#
_cell.length_a   1.000
_cell.length_b   1.000
_cell.length_c   1.000
_cell.angle_alpha   90.00
_cell.angle_beta   90.00
_cell.angle_gamma   90.00
#
_symmetry.space_group_name_H-M   'P 1'
#
loop_
_entity.id
_entity.type
_entity.pdbx_description
1 polymer ?
#
loop_
_entity_poly.entity_id
_entity_poly.type
_entity_poly.pdbx_seq_one_letter_code
_entity_poly.pdbx_strand_id
1 'polypeptide(L)'
;MSCPESQDSCCTPACRTKAAYFLGALVVILLGVGINAMLKSYTETGALAAREVRSKERSKAQAEIRQTAKLELGTSGVLDKFKGIHRIPVEAAMELTLKEYQANAAAGRANFVSRVENWAKPPVLE
;
A
#
# COMPACT_ATOMS: atom_id res chain seq x y z
N MET A 1 8.99 -65.65 6.81
CA MET A 1 10.26 -64.91 6.94
C MET A 1 10.18 -63.73 6.00
N SER A 2 10.21 -62.46 6.37
CA SER A 2 10.23 -61.73 7.63
C SER A 2 10.13 -60.27 7.17
N CYS A 3 9.22 -59.49 7.73
CA CYS A 3 9.12 -58.05 7.41
C CYS A 3 10.37 -57.32 7.90
N PRO A 4 10.89 -56.32 7.16
CA PRO A 4 12.07 -55.58 7.56
C PRO A 4 11.76 -54.62 8.73
N GLU A 5 12.64 -54.72 9.71
CA GLU A 5 13.08 -53.74 10.69
C GLU A 5 12.73 -52.28 10.34
N SER A 6 11.81 -51.67 11.08
CA SER A 6 11.48 -50.24 10.93
C SER A 6 11.08 -49.57 12.26
N GLN A 7 11.73 -49.94 13.38
CA GLN A 7 11.45 -49.27 14.67
C GLN A 7 12.66 -49.00 15.59
N ASP A 8 13.91 -49.26 15.21
CA ASP A 8 15.03 -49.14 16.18
C ASP A 8 15.94 -47.90 16.05
N SER A 9 15.67 -46.98 15.12
CA SER A 9 16.50 -45.76 14.95
C SER A 9 16.23 -44.68 16.02
N CYS A 10 15.17 -44.82 16.83
CA CYS A 10 14.78 -43.83 17.84
C CYS A 10 15.33 -44.13 19.25
N CYS A 11 15.97 -45.29 19.46
CA CYS A 11 16.34 -45.79 20.80
C CYS A 11 17.83 -45.64 21.16
N THR A 12 18.63 -44.87 20.41
CA THR A 12 20.02 -44.54 20.81
C THR A 12 20.01 -43.40 21.85
N PRO A 13 20.82 -43.46 22.93
CA PRO A 13 20.81 -42.45 24.00
C PRO A 13 21.08 -41.04 23.49
N ALA A 14 21.88 -40.89 22.43
CA ALA A 14 22.13 -39.61 21.78
C ALA A 14 20.87 -39.00 21.11
N CYS A 15 20.02 -39.82 20.49
CA CYS A 15 18.78 -39.38 19.85
C CYS A 15 17.73 -38.98 20.89
N ARG A 16 17.58 -39.79 21.96
CA ARG A 16 16.67 -39.51 23.07
C ARG A 16 17.04 -38.23 23.82
N THR A 17 18.34 -37.96 24.00
CA THR A 17 18.82 -36.74 24.66
C THR A 17 18.55 -35.51 23.79
N LYS A 18 18.80 -35.58 22.48
CA LYS A 18 18.48 -34.48 21.54
C LYS A 18 16.98 -34.21 21.44
N ALA A 19 16.15 -35.25 21.40
CA ALA A 19 14.69 -35.12 21.40
C ALA A 19 14.19 -34.50 22.71
N ALA A 20 14.76 -34.88 23.86
CA ALA A 20 14.43 -34.28 25.15
C ALA A 20 14.77 -32.79 25.21
N TYR A 21 15.94 -32.38 24.70
CA TYR A 21 16.29 -30.96 24.61
C TYR A 21 15.38 -30.18 23.67
N PHE A 22 15.03 -30.75 22.52
CA PHE A 22 14.13 -30.11 21.58
C PHE A 22 12.72 -29.91 22.17
N LEU A 23 12.16 -30.97 22.79
CA LEU A 23 10.85 -30.89 23.44
C LEU A 23 10.88 -29.93 24.64
N GLY A 24 11.94 -29.95 25.45
CA GLY A 24 12.12 -29.02 26.55
C GLY A 24 12.18 -27.56 26.07
N ALA A 25 12.97 -27.28 25.04
CA ALA A 25 13.04 -25.95 24.45
C ALA A 25 11.69 -25.50 23.87
N LEU A 26 10.99 -26.40 23.16
CA LEU A 26 9.68 -26.13 22.58
C LEU A 26 8.65 -25.81 23.67
N VAL A 27 8.61 -26.57 24.77
CA VAL A 27 7.72 -26.33 25.90
C VAL A 27 7.99 -24.96 26.55
N VAL A 28 9.26 -24.62 26.77
CA VAL A 28 9.63 -23.32 27.37
C VAL A 28 9.24 -22.16 26.45
N ILE A 29 9.47 -22.28 25.14
CA ILE A 29 9.08 -21.26 24.16
C ILE A 29 7.56 -21.11 24.12
N LEU A 30 6.81 -22.21 24.05
CA LEU A 30 5.34 -22.16 24.02
C LEU A 30 4.76 -21.56 25.30
N LEU A 31 5.31 -21.89 26.47
CA LEU A 31 4.92 -21.27 27.74
C LEU A 31 5.22 -19.76 27.74
N GLY A 32 6.42 -19.35 27.29
CA GLY A 32 6.79 -17.94 27.22
C GLY A 32 5.89 -17.13 26.28
N VAL A 33 5.58 -17.69 25.10
CA VAL A 33 4.65 -17.07 24.13
C VAL A 33 3.24 -16.99 24.70
N GLY A 34 2.75 -18.07 25.32
CA GLY A 34 1.40 -18.13 25.90
C GLY A 34 1.21 -17.14 27.05
N ILE A 35 2.16 -17.07 27.98
CA ILE A 35 2.13 -16.13 29.11
C ILE A 35 2.19 -14.69 28.59
N ASN A 36 3.07 -14.38 27.64
CA ASN A 36 3.13 -13.05 27.04
C ASN A 36 1.83 -12.68 26.32
N ALA A 37 1.21 -13.60 25.59
CA ALA A 37 -0.07 -13.36 24.93
C ALA A 37 -1.20 -13.09 25.95
N MET A 38 -1.22 -13.82 27.06
CA MET A 38 -2.18 -13.62 28.14
C MET A 38 -1.98 -12.27 28.84
N LEU A 39 -0.72 -11.88 29.11
CA LEU A 39 -0.39 -10.60 29.74
C LEU A 39 -0.52 -9.41 28.80
N LYS A 40 -0.47 -9.63 27.48
CA LYS A 40 -0.58 -8.58 26.47
C LYS A 40 -1.89 -7.80 26.60
N SER A 41 -3.02 -8.48 26.83
CA SER A 41 -4.32 -7.80 27.01
C SER A 41 -4.39 -6.95 28.29
N TYR A 42 -3.63 -7.31 29.33
CA TYR A 42 -3.56 -6.55 30.58
C TYR A 42 -2.55 -5.40 30.53
N THR A 43 -1.53 -5.50 29.67
CA THR A 43 -0.43 -4.52 29.54
C THR A 43 -0.59 -3.59 28.33
N GLU A 44 -1.54 -3.87 27.44
CA GLU A 44 -1.93 -2.97 26.35
C GLU A 44 -2.50 -1.68 26.93
N THR A 45 -1.62 -0.67 27.02
CA THR A 45 -2.03 0.69 27.32
C THR A 45 -3.12 1.14 26.33
N GLY A 46 -4.10 1.93 26.80
CA GLY A 46 -5.18 2.43 25.94
C GLY A 46 -4.70 3.17 24.66
N ALA A 47 -3.45 3.64 24.66
CA ALA A 47 -2.78 4.22 23.50
C ALA A 47 -2.53 3.23 22.34
N LEU A 48 -2.25 1.95 22.62
CA LEU A 48 -2.04 0.91 21.61
C LEU A 48 -3.37 0.47 20.98
N ALA A 49 -4.40 0.24 21.80
CA ALA A 49 -5.75 -0.06 21.31
C ALA A 49 -6.31 1.09 20.45
N ALA A 50 -6.13 2.35 20.88
CA ALA A 50 -6.50 3.52 20.10
C ALA A 50 -5.66 3.69 18.81
N ARG A 51 -4.44 3.14 18.74
CA ARG A 51 -3.63 3.14 17.52
C ARG A 51 -4.13 2.11 16.52
N GLU A 52 -4.54 0.93 16.98
CA GLU A 52 -5.08 -0.11 16.10
C GLU A 52 -6.38 0.33 15.43
N VAL A 53 -7.31 0.91 16.20
CA VAL A 53 -8.58 1.44 15.66
C VAL A 53 -8.32 2.51 14.60
N ARG A 54 -7.48 3.51 14.90
CA ARG A 54 -7.09 4.56 13.94
C ARG A 54 -6.37 4.00 12.71
N SER A 55 -5.59 2.94 12.86
CA SER A 55 -4.89 2.30 11.74
C SER A 55 -5.88 1.63 10.77
N LYS A 56 -6.92 0.99 11.31
CA LYS A 56 -8.01 0.38 10.53
C LYS A 56 -8.81 1.45 9.80
N GLU A 57 -9.15 2.56 10.45
CA GLU A 57 -9.83 3.69 9.81
C GLU A 57 -9.00 4.28 8.66
N ARG A 58 -7.70 4.52 8.88
CA ARG A 58 -6.80 5.02 7.84
C ARG A 58 -6.67 4.07 6.66
N SER A 59 -6.61 2.76 6.91
CA SER A 59 -6.52 1.76 5.83
C SER A 59 -7.79 1.75 4.95
N LYS A 60 -8.97 1.94 5.54
CA LYS A 60 -10.23 2.04 4.80
C LYS A 60 -10.28 3.31 3.96
N ALA A 61 -9.99 4.46 4.56
CA ALA A 61 -9.92 5.73 3.85
C ALA A 61 -8.88 5.68 2.70
N GLN A 62 -7.73 5.04 2.91
CA GLN A 62 -6.74 4.87 1.85
C GLN A 62 -7.24 3.97 0.72
N ALA A 63 -8.00 2.92 1.01
CA ALA A 63 -8.58 2.05 0.00
C ALA A 63 -9.60 2.80 -0.85
N GLU A 64 -10.48 3.59 -0.22
CA GLU A 64 -11.45 4.46 -0.90
C GLU A 64 -10.75 5.47 -1.80
N ILE A 65 -9.75 6.20 -1.29
CA ILE A 65 -8.95 7.15 -2.08
C ILE A 65 -8.26 6.45 -3.26
N ARG A 66 -7.75 5.23 -3.08
CA ARG A 66 -7.12 4.49 -4.19
C ARG A 66 -8.13 4.05 -5.23
N GLN A 67 -9.35 3.70 -4.84
CA GLN A 67 -10.41 3.33 -5.78
C GLN A 67 -10.86 4.54 -6.59
N THR A 68 -11.11 5.67 -5.93
CA THR A 68 -11.45 6.91 -6.63
C THR A 68 -10.30 7.33 -7.54
N ALA A 69 -9.06 7.41 -7.03
CA ALA A 69 -7.90 7.80 -7.83
C ALA A 69 -7.69 6.92 -9.07
N LYS A 70 -7.94 5.59 -8.99
CA LYS A 70 -7.85 4.70 -10.16
C LYS A 70 -8.85 5.05 -11.25
N LEU A 71 -10.11 5.30 -10.88
CA LEU A 71 -11.14 5.74 -11.83
C LEU A 71 -10.78 7.12 -12.39
N GLU A 72 -10.29 8.00 -11.53
CA GLU A 72 -9.96 9.37 -11.89
C GLU A 72 -8.79 9.48 -12.86
N LEU A 73 -7.74 8.68 -12.67
CA LEU A 73 -6.57 8.66 -13.55
C LEU A 73 -6.86 8.07 -14.93
N GLY A 74 -7.82 7.13 -15.02
CA GLY A 74 -8.17 6.45 -16.27
C GLY A 74 -9.29 7.11 -17.08
N THR A 75 -10.00 8.09 -16.51
CA THR A 75 -11.19 8.68 -17.14
C THR A 75 -11.10 10.20 -17.22
N SER A 76 -11.64 10.75 -18.31
CA SER A 76 -11.89 12.18 -18.39
C SER A 76 -13.08 12.55 -17.51
N GLY A 77 -12.99 13.70 -16.85
CA GLY A 77 -14.01 14.16 -15.92
C GLY A 77 -14.03 15.69 -15.85
N VAL A 78 -15.17 16.25 -15.45
CA VAL A 78 -15.28 17.70 -15.26
C VAL A 78 -14.99 18.04 -13.81
N LEU A 79 -13.97 18.87 -13.56
CA LEU A 79 -13.63 19.33 -12.21
C LEU A 79 -14.41 20.60 -11.85
N ASP A 80 -14.45 21.57 -12.77
CA ASP A 80 -15.20 22.81 -12.59
C ASP A 80 -15.78 23.26 -13.94
N LYS A 81 -17.10 23.13 -14.09
CA LYS A 81 -17.83 23.49 -15.31
C LYS A 81 -17.78 25.00 -15.58
N PHE A 82 -17.83 25.83 -14.54
CA PHE A 82 -17.87 27.28 -14.68
C PHE A 82 -16.52 27.84 -15.12
N LYS A 83 -15.43 27.19 -14.69
CA LYS A 83 -14.06 27.56 -15.08
C LYS A 83 -13.54 26.80 -16.30
N GLY A 84 -14.34 25.88 -16.87
CA GLY A 84 -13.92 25.03 -17.98
C GLY A 84 -12.76 24.10 -17.63
N ILE A 85 -12.61 23.70 -16.36
CA ILE A 85 -11.51 22.85 -15.90
C ILE A 85 -11.93 21.39 -16.02
N HIS A 86 -11.25 20.68 -16.91
CA HIS A 86 -11.45 19.26 -17.15
C HIS A 86 -10.20 18.47 -16.75
N ARG A 87 -10.42 17.30 -16.14
CA ARG A 87 -9.40 16.28 -15.99
C ARG A 87 -9.40 15.41 -17.25
N ILE A 88 -8.21 15.13 -17.77
CA ILE A 88 -7.99 14.20 -18.87
C ILE A 88 -6.90 13.19 -18.47
N PRO A 89 -6.97 11.94 -18.96
CA PRO A 89 -5.91 10.96 -18.73
C PRO A 89 -4.62 11.41 -19.43
N VAL A 90 -3.46 11.03 -18.87
CA VAL A 90 -2.14 11.47 -19.34
C VAL A 90 -1.90 11.08 -20.79
N GLU A 91 -2.32 9.88 -21.20
CA GLU A 91 -2.20 9.40 -22.57
C GLU A 91 -2.92 10.32 -23.57
N ALA A 92 -4.18 10.69 -23.27
CA ALA A 92 -4.94 11.62 -24.10
C ALA A 92 -4.31 13.02 -24.11
N ALA A 93 -3.77 13.48 -22.97
CA ALA A 93 -3.04 14.74 -22.91
C ALA A 93 -1.80 14.72 -23.81
N MET A 94 -1.04 13.63 -23.80
CA MET A 94 0.13 13.44 -24.66
C MET A 94 -0.27 13.46 -26.15
N GLU A 95 -1.32 12.74 -26.54
CA GLU A 95 -1.80 12.77 -27.91
C GLU A 95 -2.22 14.17 -28.38
N LEU A 96 -2.92 14.93 -27.53
CA LEU A 96 -3.31 16.30 -27.83
C LEU A 96 -2.08 17.19 -28.04
N THR A 97 -1.07 17.06 -27.18
CA THR A 97 0.19 17.81 -27.34
C THR A 97 0.94 17.40 -28.61
N LEU A 98 0.98 16.11 -28.95
CA LEU A 98 1.61 15.66 -30.19
C LEU A 98 0.88 16.23 -31.42
N LYS A 99 -0.46 16.21 -31.43
CA LYS A 99 -1.26 16.80 -32.52
C LYS A 99 -0.99 18.30 -32.67
N GLU A 100 -0.89 19.03 -31.56
CA GLU A 100 -0.60 20.47 -31.56
C GLU A 100 0.80 20.77 -32.14
N TYR A 101 1.80 19.96 -31.79
CA TYR A 101 3.19 20.18 -32.20
C TYR A 101 3.55 19.61 -33.57
N GLN A 102 2.86 18.57 -34.05
CA GLN A 102 3.13 17.94 -35.35
C GLN A 102 2.84 18.86 -36.54
N ALA A 103 1.78 19.67 -36.46
CA ALA A 103 1.41 20.56 -37.56
C ALA A 103 2.36 21.77 -37.67
N ASN A 104 2.72 22.40 -36.55
CA ASN A 104 3.67 23.50 -36.50
C ASN A 104 4.26 23.67 -35.08
N ALA A 105 5.46 23.14 -34.87
CA ALA A 105 6.12 23.18 -33.57
C ALA A 105 6.42 24.60 -33.06
N ALA A 106 6.64 25.57 -33.94
CA ALA A 106 6.88 26.96 -33.52
C ALA A 106 5.60 27.62 -33.00
N ALA A 107 4.47 27.39 -33.68
CA ALA A 107 3.17 27.86 -33.24
C ALA A 107 2.72 27.19 -31.92
N GLY A 108 2.94 25.88 -31.77
CA GLY A 108 2.64 25.15 -30.53
C GLY A 108 3.40 25.71 -29.31
N ARG A 109 4.69 26.04 -29.47
CA ARG A 109 5.46 26.71 -28.40
C ARG A 109 4.92 28.10 -28.08
N ALA A 110 4.62 28.91 -29.09
CA ALA A 110 4.08 30.26 -28.88
C ALA A 110 2.71 30.23 -28.16
N ASN A 111 1.83 29.30 -28.54
CA ASN A 111 0.54 29.09 -27.89
C ASN A 111 0.69 28.60 -26.45
N PHE A 112 1.67 27.74 -26.17
CA PHE A 112 1.96 27.32 -24.81
C PHE A 112 2.42 28.49 -23.93
N VAL A 113 3.37 29.30 -24.42
CA VAL A 113 3.88 30.49 -23.70
C VAL A 113 2.74 31.48 -23.43
N SER A 114 1.92 31.80 -24.42
CA SER A 114 0.81 32.74 -24.26
C SER A 114 -0.23 32.26 -23.25
N ARG A 115 -0.51 30.95 -23.20
CA ARG A 115 -1.37 30.36 -22.17
C ARG A 115 -0.79 30.51 -20.78
N VAL A 116 0.50 30.22 -20.61
CA VAL A 116 1.20 30.35 -19.32
C VAL A 116 1.18 31.81 -18.85
N GLU A 117 1.49 32.75 -19.75
CA GLU A 117 1.47 34.19 -19.44
C GLU A 117 0.07 34.67 -19.04
N ASN A 118 -0.98 34.21 -19.71
CA ASN A 118 -2.35 34.58 -19.35
C ASN A 118 -2.80 33.96 -18.02
N TRP A 119 -2.34 32.76 -17.69
CA TRP A 119 -2.67 32.09 -16.43
C TRP A 119 -1.87 32.60 -15.24
N ALA A 120 -0.66 33.09 -15.47
CA ALA A 120 0.23 33.64 -14.44
C ALA A 120 -0.13 35.09 -14.04
N LYS A 121 -1.09 35.73 -14.72
CA LYS A 121 -1.54 37.08 -14.36
C LYS A 121 -2.15 37.05 -12.95
N PRO A 122 -1.71 37.94 -12.03
CA PRO A 122 -2.33 38.03 -10.71
C PRO A 122 -3.81 38.44 -10.85
N PRO A 123 -4.68 38.02 -9.92
CA PRO A 123 -6.07 38.47 -9.91
C PRO A 123 -6.11 39.99 -9.82
N VAL A 124 -6.90 40.62 -10.69
CA VAL A 124 -7.13 42.07 -10.63
C VAL A 124 -7.94 42.33 -9.38
N LEU A 125 -7.37 43.06 -8.42
CA LEU A 125 -8.10 43.56 -7.26
C LEU A 125 -8.95 44.73 -7.77
N GLU A 126 -10.26 44.55 -7.86
CA GLU A 126 -11.24 45.64 -7.99
C GLU A 126 -11.48 46.34 -6.64
#